data_AF-A0A0G9K7E0-F1
#
_entry.id   AF-A0A0G9K7E0-F1
#
_cell.length_a   1.000
_cell.length_b   1.000
_cell.length_c   1.000
_cell.angle_alpha   90.00
_cell.angle_beta   90.00
_cell.angle_gamma   90.00
#
_symmetry.space_group_name_H-M   'P 1'
#
loop_
_entity.id
_entity.type
_entity.pdbx_description
1 polymer ?
#
loop_
_entity_poly.entity_id
_entity_poly.type
_entity_poly.pdbx_seq_one_letter_code
_entity_poly.pdbx_strand_id
1 'polypeptide(L)'
;MGIKDKLKENSNKLINIASENATKAFDYPKIKSQQLKDAINLKIREKAILSTKARLIENHKTFDDFSDEDLEIIIADEERKIIDDLKTKSLVVALAALGLNFFV
;
A
#
# COMPACT_ATOMS: atom_id res chain seq x y z
N MET A 1 24.10 31.44 -29.84
CA MET A 1 23.50 30.10 -30.03
C MET A 1 22.81 30.05 -31.37
N GLY A 2 23.20 29.12 -32.25
CA GLY A 2 22.67 29.03 -33.60
C GLY A 2 21.25 28.45 -33.64
N ILE A 3 20.53 28.70 -34.74
CA ILE A 3 19.18 28.15 -34.96
C ILE A 3 19.19 26.62 -34.90
N LYS A 4 20.25 25.99 -35.41
CA LYS A 4 20.46 24.54 -35.36
C LYS A 4 20.54 24.00 -33.92
N ASP A 5 21.18 24.75 -33.02
CA ASP A 5 21.34 24.35 -31.63
C ASP A 5 20.00 24.39 -30.88
N LYS A 6 19.20 25.44 -31.12
CA LYS A 6 17.84 25.56 -30.57
C LYS A 6 16.91 24.45 -31.07
N LEU A 7 17.01 24.08 -32.34
CA LEU A 7 16.21 22.99 -32.91
C LEU A 7 16.58 21.65 -32.28
N LYS A 8 17.88 21.37 -32.11
CA LYS A 8 18.37 20.13 -31.49
C LYS A 8 17.94 20.03 -30.03
N GLU A 9 18.01 21.13 -29.27
CA GLU A 9 17.55 21.18 -27.89
C GLU A 9 16.04 20.91 -27.78
N ASN A 10 15.23 21.56 -28.62
CA ASN A 10 13.79 21.37 -28.62
C ASN A 10 13.39 19.95 -29.02
N SER A 11 14.02 19.35 -30.03
CA SER A 11 13.78 17.94 -30.38
C SER A 11 14.13 16.99 -29.24
N ASN A 12 15.26 17.19 -28.55
CA ASN A 12 15.63 16.35 -27.41
C ASN A 12 14.63 16.46 -26.25
N LYS A 13 14.12 17.68 -25.96
CA LYS A 13 13.07 17.87 -24.96
C LYS A 13 11.79 17.11 -25.34
N LEU A 14 11.37 17.18 -26.61
CA LEU A 14 10.19 16.47 -27.09
C LEU A 14 10.35 14.95 -27.02
N ILE A 15 11.53 14.43 -27.39
CA ILE A 15 11.85 13.00 -27.29
C ILE A 15 11.81 12.55 -25.83
N ASN A 16 12.38 13.32 -24.91
CA ASN A 16 12.38 13.00 -23.49
C ASN A 16 10.95 12.97 -22.93
N ILE A 17 10.13 13.99 -23.21
CA ILE A 17 8.72 14.03 -22.78
C ILE A 17 7.92 12.85 -23.34
N ALA A 18 8.11 12.52 -24.63
CA ALA A 18 7.43 11.39 -25.25
C ALA A 18 7.86 10.05 -24.61
N SER A 19 9.15 9.87 -24.36
CA SER A 19 9.68 8.66 -23.71
C SER A 19 9.22 8.53 -22.25
N GLU A 20 9.16 9.64 -21.51
CA GLU A 20 8.70 9.67 -20.12
C GLU A 20 7.20 9.35 -20.02
N ASN A 21 6.38 9.94 -20.88
CA ASN A 21 4.94 9.69 -20.91
C ASN A 21 4.60 8.29 -21.45
N ALA A 22 5.34 7.77 -22.42
CA ALA A 22 5.17 6.39 -22.90
C ALA A 22 5.51 5.38 -21.81
N THR A 23 6.60 5.62 -21.05
CA THR A 23 6.99 4.78 -19.91
C THR A 23 5.92 4.83 -18.82
N LYS A 24 5.44 6.03 -18.46
CA LYS A 24 4.36 6.19 -17.47
C LYS A 24 3.05 5.53 -17.89
N ALA A 25 2.68 5.58 -19.16
CA ALA A 25 1.46 4.94 -19.68
C ALA A 25 1.57 3.41 -19.68
N PHE A 26 2.74 2.87 -20.06
CA PHE A 26 3.02 1.44 -20.04
C PHE A 26 3.09 0.91 -18.59
N ASP A 27 3.70 1.67 -17.68
CA ASP A 27 3.80 1.32 -16.26
C ASP A 27 2.60 1.75 -15.42
N TYR A 28 1.59 2.41 -16.00
CA TYR A 28 0.47 2.99 -15.26
C TYR A 28 -0.27 1.98 -14.35
N PRO A 29 -0.60 0.76 -14.81
CA PRO A 29 -1.22 -0.25 -13.95
C PRO A 29 -0.32 -0.65 -12.77
N LYS A 30 1.00 -0.72 -12.98
CA LYS A 30 1.98 -1.06 -11.96
C LYS A 30 2.14 0.07 -10.94
N ILE A 31 2.24 1.32 -11.39
CA ILE A 31 2.37 2.49 -10.52
C ILE A 31 1.13 2.62 -9.64
N LYS A 32 -0.07 2.55 -10.24
CA LYS A 32 -1.33 2.70 -9.51
C LYS A 32 -1.59 1.54 -8.55
N SER A 33 -1.24 0.30 -8.94
CA SER A 33 -1.33 -0.84 -8.03
C SER A 33 -0.34 -0.75 -6.87
N GLN A 34 0.85 -0.19 -7.09
CA GLN A 34 1.80 0.05 -6.00
C GLN A 34 1.28 1.12 -5.04
N GLN A 35 0.81 2.27 -5.54
CA GLN A 35 0.20 3.32 -4.71
C GLN A 35 -0.97 2.79 -3.87
N LEU A 36 -1.80 1.92 -4.46
CA LEU A 36 -2.90 1.28 -3.74
C LEU A 36 -2.39 0.32 -2.66
N LYS A 37 -1.38 -0.51 -2.97
CA LYS A 37 -0.74 -1.39 -1.98
C LYS A 37 -0.19 -0.58 -0.80
N ASP A 38 0.50 0.52 -1.09
CA ASP A 38 1.09 1.37 -0.06
C ASP A 38 0.00 2.01 0.83
N ALA A 39 -1.10 2.48 0.22
CA ALA A 39 -2.24 3.01 0.97
C ALA A 39 -2.92 1.96 1.85
N ILE A 40 -3.06 0.73 1.36
CA ILE A 40 -3.59 -0.40 2.13
C ILE A 40 -2.66 -0.76 3.29
N ASN A 41 -1.35 -0.84 3.04
CA ASN A 41 -0.35 -1.15 4.06
C ASN A 41 -0.35 -0.09 5.18
N LEU A 42 -0.46 1.20 4.82
CA LEU A 42 -0.59 2.28 5.80
C LEU A 42 -1.84 2.10 6.68
N LYS A 43 -2.98 1.77 6.07
CA LYS A 43 -4.23 1.52 6.81
C LYS A 43 -4.16 0.28 7.71
N ILE A 44 -3.45 -0.76 7.27
CA ILE A 44 -3.19 -1.95 8.09
C ILE A 44 -2.34 -1.56 9.30
N ARG A 45 -1.26 -0.79 9.11
CA ARG A 45 -0.41 -0.30 10.20
C ARG A 45 -1.19 0.54 11.21
N GLU A 46 -1.96 1.51 10.74
CA GLU A 46 -2.81 2.36 11.61
C GLU A 46 -3.77 1.52 12.46
N LYS A 47 -4.43 0.53 11.82
CA LYS A 47 -5.35 -0.37 12.52
C LYS A 47 -4.61 -1.27 13.51
N ALA A 48 -3.43 -1.78 13.16
CA ALA A 48 -2.62 -2.61 14.05
C ALA A 48 -2.15 -1.84 15.29
N ILE A 49 -1.77 -0.58 15.15
CA ILE A 49 -1.42 0.30 16.28
C ILE A 49 -2.63 0.51 17.20
N LEU A 50 -3.82 0.74 16.64
CA LEU A 50 -5.06 0.89 17.42
C LEU A 50 -5.44 -0.41 18.15
N SER A 51 -5.36 -1.55 17.48
CA SER A 51 -5.58 -2.87 18.08
C SER A 51 -4.57 -3.17 19.19
N THR A 52 -3.31 -2.84 18.96
CA THR A 52 -2.25 -2.95 19.99
C THR A 52 -2.58 -2.09 21.19
N LYS A 53 -2.95 -0.83 20.98
CA LYS A 53 -3.35 0.07 22.07
C LYS A 53 -4.51 -0.48 22.88
N ALA A 54 -5.56 -1.00 22.23
CA ALA A 54 -6.69 -1.62 22.91
C ALA A 54 -6.25 -2.82 23.76
N ARG A 55 -5.45 -3.72 23.18
CA ARG A 55 -4.88 -4.90 23.85
C ARG A 55 -4.01 -4.52 25.05
N LEU A 56 -3.21 -3.47 24.96
CA LEU A 56 -2.39 -3.00 26.08
C LEU A 56 -3.27 -2.45 27.21
N ILE A 57 -4.29 -1.65 26.89
CA ILE A 57 -5.25 -1.11 27.86
C ILE A 57 -5.98 -2.23 28.59
N GLU A 58 -6.41 -3.28 27.89
CA GLU A 58 -7.04 -4.47 28.50
C GLU A 58 -6.14 -5.16 29.54
N ASN A 59 -4.82 -5.04 29.38
CA ASN A 59 -3.83 -5.59 30.29
C ASN A 59 -3.29 -4.55 31.28
N HIS A 60 -3.93 -3.38 31.40
CA HIS A 60 -3.50 -2.25 32.23
C HIS A 60 -2.07 -1.77 31.94
N LYS A 61 -1.66 -1.82 30.67
CA LYS A 61 -0.35 -1.34 30.18
C LYS A 61 -0.50 -0.21 29.17
N THR A 62 0.58 0.53 28.96
CA THR A 62 0.72 1.55 27.91
C THR A 62 1.89 1.23 26.99
N PHE A 63 2.07 2.03 25.94
CA PHE A 63 3.23 1.89 25.05
C PHE A 63 4.55 2.15 25.78
N ASP A 64 4.56 3.03 26.78
CA ASP A 64 5.76 3.40 27.54
C ASP A 64 6.29 2.25 28.41
N ASP A 65 5.49 1.21 28.62
CA ASP A 65 5.88 0.01 29.39
C ASP A 65 6.75 -0.98 28.60
N PHE A 66 7.01 -0.72 27.31
CA PHE A 66 7.70 -1.63 26.39
C PHE A 66 8.84 -0.92 25.66
N SER A 67 9.84 -1.70 25.24
CA SER A 67 10.86 -1.20 24.31
C SER A 67 10.27 -1.03 22.90
N ASP A 68 10.91 -0.18 22.08
CA ASP A 68 10.51 0.00 20.67
C ASP A 68 10.51 -1.33 19.89
N GLU A 69 11.48 -2.21 20.20
CA GLU A 69 11.62 -3.52 19.58
C GLU A 69 10.46 -4.45 19.96
N ASP A 70 10.07 -4.47 21.25
CA ASP A 70 8.94 -5.26 21.72
C ASP A 70 7.62 -4.75 21.13
N LEU A 71 7.44 -3.43 21.06
CA LEU A 71 6.26 -2.83 20.43
C LEU A 71 6.16 -3.18 18.96
N GLU A 72 7.27 -3.15 18.22
CA GLU A 72 7.29 -3.53 16.82
C GLU A 72 6.85 -4.98 16.62
N ILE A 73 7.31 -5.89 17.49
CA ILE A 73 6.91 -7.30 17.45
C ILE A 73 5.40 -7.45 17.70
N ILE A 74 4.85 -6.74 18.69
CA ILE A 74 3.42 -6.80 19.03
C ILE A 74 2.59 -6.22 17.88
N ILE A 75 2.98 -5.06 17.34
CA ILE A 75 2.25 -4.43 16.24
C ILE A 75 2.31 -5.32 15.00
N ALA A 76 3.45 -5.92 14.68
CA ALA A 76 3.60 -6.84 13.55
C ALA A 76 2.76 -8.14 13.71
N ASP A 77 2.50 -8.59 14.93
CA ASP A 77 1.53 -9.66 15.20
C ASP A 77 0.10 -9.21 14.88
N GLU A 78 -0.31 -8.02 15.33
CA GLU A 78 -1.63 -7.47 15.01
C GLU A 78 -1.82 -7.18 13.52
N GLU A 79 -0.78 -6.71 12.82
CA GLU A 79 -0.79 -6.54 11.36
C GLU A 79 -1.06 -7.86 10.65
N ARG A 80 -0.37 -8.95 11.05
CA ARG A 80 -0.57 -10.27 10.46
C ARG A 80 -2.01 -10.75 10.61
N LYS A 81 -2.61 -10.59 11.79
CA LYS A 81 -4.03 -10.92 12.02
C LYS A 81 -4.96 -10.12 11.12
N ILE A 82 -4.72 -8.82 10.97
CA ILE A 82 -5.52 -7.95 10.09
C ILE A 82 -5.38 -8.38 8.62
N ILE A 83 -4.16 -8.69 8.18
CA ILE A 83 -3.89 -9.17 6.81
C ILE A 83 -4.63 -10.48 6.55
N ASP A 84 -4.59 -11.43 7.48
CA ASP A 84 -5.24 -12.73 7.30
C ASP A 84 -6.77 -12.63 7.32
N ASP A 85 -7.33 -11.75 8.16
CA ASP A 85 -8.75 -11.40 8.14
C ASP A 85 -9.16 -10.76 6.80
N LEU A 86 -8.36 -9.82 6.28
CA LEU A 86 -8.58 -9.20 4.97
C LEU A 86 -8.53 -10.22 3.82
N LYS A 87 -7.55 -11.13 3.81
CA LYS A 87 -7.49 -12.22 2.81
C LYS A 87 -8.74 -13.09 2.85
N THR A 88 -9.17 -13.47 4.04
CA THR A 88 -10.35 -14.32 4.22
C THR A 88 -11.62 -13.62 3.76
N LYS A 89 -11.84 -12.37 4.22
CA LYS A 89 -13.03 -11.60 3.83
C LYS A 89 -13.03 -11.25 2.34
N SER A 90 -11.89 -10.87 1.77
CA SER A 90 -11.79 -10.54 0.35
C SER A 90 -12.07 -11.74 -0.55
N LEU A 91 -11.63 -12.94 -0.16
CA LEU A 91 -12.00 -14.17 -0.84
C LEU A 91 -13.51 -14.40 -0.80
N VAL A 92 -14.15 -14.26 0.37
CA VAL A 92 -15.61 -14.39 0.50
C VAL A 92 -16.34 -13.39 -0.39
N VAL A 93 -15.91 -12.13 -0.41
CA VAL A 93 -16.49 -11.08 -1.28
C VAL A 93 -16.32 -11.44 -2.76
N ALA A 94 -15.15 -11.95 -3.16
CA ALA A 94 -14.90 -12.37 -4.53
C ALA A 94 -15.79 -13.55 -4.94
N LEU A 95 -15.93 -14.56 -4.08
CA LEU A 95 -16.81 -15.71 -4.32
C LEU A 95 -18.27 -15.28 -4.45
N ALA A 96 -18.73 -14.36 -3.59
CA ALA A 96 -20.08 -13.80 -3.66
C ALA A 96 -20.32 -13.02 -4.96
N ALA A 97 -19.33 -12.22 -5.41
CA ALA A 97 -19.41 -11.51 -6.69
C ALA A 97 -19.48 -12.46 -7.90
N LEU A 98 -18.93 -13.68 -7.77
CA LEU A 98 -19.04 -14.75 -8.77
C LEU A 98 -20.35 -15.55 -8.67
N GLY A 99 -21.26 -15.19 -7.77
CA GLY A 99 -22.55 -15.87 -7.58
C GLY A 99 -22.45 -17.21 -6.85
N LEU A 100 -21.31 -17.50 -6.22
CA LEU A 100 -21.13 -18.70 -5.42
C LEU A 100 -21.71 -18.46 -4.02
N ASN A 101 -22.81 -19.16 -3.70
CA ASN A 101 -23.36 -19.16 -2.33
C ASN A 101 -22.42 -19.96 -1.42
N PHE A 102 -21.59 -19.24 -0.66
CA PHE A 102 -20.69 -19.83 0.36
C PHE A 102 -21.40 -20.04 1.71
N PHE A 103 -22.58 -19.46 1.91
CA PHE A 103 -23.45 -19.71 3.06
C PHE A 103 -24.38 -20.89 2.75
N VAL A 104 -23.94 -22.09 3.11
CA VAL A 104 -24.79 -23.28 3.31
C VAL A 104 -24.70 -23.67 4.78
#